data_AF-S2JSC7-F1
#
_entry.id   AF-S2JSC7-F1
#
_cell.length_a   1.000
_cell.length_b   1.000
_cell.length_c   1.000
_cell.angle_alpha   90.00
_cell.angle_beta   90.00
_cell.angle_gamma   90.00
#
_symmetry.space_group_name_H-M   'P 1'
#
loop_
_entity.id
_entity.type
_entity.pdbx_description
1 polymer ?
#
loop_
_entity_poly.entity_id
_entity_poly.type
_entity_poly.pdbx_seq_one_letter_code
_entity_poly.pdbx_strand_id
1 'polypeptide(L)'
;MTGFVLVSNSGKKISLEHASHPCPRCKNQSSVQLTRSEKSLIVLNKRITDNSSVRYECSQCKWKNQMLPYDGRESAELDRYLSENSTDDFFFGEASTPPSSSSSASP
;
A
#
# COMPACT_ATOMS: atom_id res chain seq x y z
N MET A 1 -42.72 24.39 -22.90
CA MET A 1 -41.57 23.50 -23.16
C MET A 1 -40.73 23.44 -21.90
N THR A 2 -40.93 22.42 -21.06
CA THR A 2 -40.08 22.19 -19.87
C THR A 2 -38.86 21.38 -20.30
N GLY A 3 -37.76 22.08 -20.56
CA GLY A 3 -36.48 21.44 -20.87
C GLY A 3 -35.86 20.86 -19.60
N PHE A 4 -35.31 19.64 -19.71
CA PHE A 4 -34.55 19.03 -18.63
C PHE A 4 -33.06 19.34 -18.80
N VAL A 5 -32.41 19.79 -17.73
CA VAL A 5 -30.98 20.10 -17.74
C VAL A 5 -30.21 18.87 -17.24
N LEU A 6 -29.35 18.32 -18.08
CA LEU A 6 -28.41 17.26 -17.73
C LEU A 6 -27.08 17.92 -17.36
N VAL A 7 -26.70 17.87 -16.08
CA VAL A 7 -25.39 18.36 -15.62
C VAL A 7 -24.56 17.17 -15.17
N SER A 8 -23.49 16.89 -15.91
CA SER A 8 -22.45 15.94 -15.48
C SER A 8 -21.28 16.73 -14.92
N ASN A 9 -20.91 16.48 -13.67
CA ASN A 9 -19.67 17.05 -13.13
C ASN A 9 -18.53 16.13 -13.55
N SER A 10 -17.59 16.66 -14.34
CA SER A 10 -16.41 15.96 -14.81
C SER A 10 -15.40 15.75 -13.69
N GLY A 11 -15.80 15.02 -12.65
CA GLY A 11 -14.88 14.32 -11.77
C GLY A 11 -13.81 15.18 -11.11
N LYS A 12 -14.06 15.80 -9.94
CA LYS A 12 -12.96 16.46 -9.23
C LYS A 12 -11.88 15.42 -8.89
N LYS A 13 -10.64 15.70 -9.29
CA LYS A 13 -9.46 14.88 -8.96
C LYS A 13 -8.65 15.59 -7.90
N ILE A 14 -8.37 14.90 -6.82
CA ILE A 14 -7.63 15.42 -5.67
C ILE A 14 -6.43 14.50 -5.44
N SER A 15 -5.22 15.03 -5.53
CA SER A 15 -4.03 14.31 -5.10
C SER A 15 -4.07 14.17 -3.58
N LEU A 16 -4.01 12.94 -3.08
CA LEU A 16 -4.05 12.64 -1.64
C LEU A 16 -2.65 12.64 -1.01
N GLU A 17 -1.62 12.49 -1.83
CA GLU A 17 -0.22 12.46 -1.39
C GLU A 17 0.61 13.52 -2.09
N HIS A 18 1.65 14.00 -1.39
CA HIS A 18 2.69 14.85 -1.96
C HIS A 18 3.84 14.04 -2.58
N ALA A 19 3.95 12.75 -2.23
CA ALA A 19 4.93 11.84 -2.80
C ALA A 19 4.55 11.51 -4.25
N SER A 20 5.55 11.42 -5.14
CA SER A 20 5.35 11.06 -6.54
C SER A 20 6.23 9.88 -6.87
N HIS A 21 5.64 8.85 -7.47
CA HIS A 21 6.30 7.59 -7.76
C HIS A 21 6.65 7.44 -9.24
N PRO A 22 7.65 6.59 -9.56
CA PRO A 22 7.95 6.22 -10.92
C PRO A 22 6.77 5.47 -11.55
N CYS A 23 6.46 5.80 -12.81
CA CYS A 23 5.42 5.06 -13.53
C CYS A 23 5.97 3.75 -14.12
N PRO A 24 5.33 2.59 -13.88
CA PRO A 24 5.78 1.32 -14.44
C PRO A 24 5.64 1.27 -15.97
N ARG A 25 4.72 2.05 -16.56
CA ARG A 25 4.48 2.08 -18.01
C ARG A 25 5.38 3.05 -18.76
N CYS A 26 5.50 4.29 -18.29
CA CYS A 26 6.24 5.33 -19.00
C CYS A 26 7.61 5.64 -18.39
N LYS A 27 7.99 4.98 -17.28
CA LYS A 27 9.28 5.11 -16.59
C LYS A 27 9.63 6.53 -16.12
N ASN A 28 8.67 7.45 -16.15
CA ASN A 28 8.83 8.79 -15.61
C ASN A 28 8.91 8.73 -14.09
N GLN A 29 10.01 9.25 -13.51
CA GLN A 29 10.39 9.06 -12.11
C GLN A 29 9.45 9.70 -11.08
N SER A 30 8.62 10.67 -11.48
CA SER A 30 7.75 11.41 -10.58
C SER A 30 6.39 11.71 -11.24
N SER A 31 5.66 10.66 -11.61
CA SER A 31 4.44 10.83 -12.41
C SER A 31 3.21 10.12 -11.86
N VAL A 32 3.38 9.13 -10.99
CA VAL A 32 2.28 8.41 -10.36
C VAL A 32 1.97 9.04 -9.00
N GLN A 33 0.69 9.36 -8.78
CA GLN A 33 0.19 9.90 -7.51
C GLN A 33 -1.14 9.25 -7.14
N LEU A 34 -1.36 9.04 -5.85
CA LEU A 34 -2.62 8.60 -5.28
C LEU A 34 -3.66 9.70 -5.44
N THR A 35 -4.61 9.47 -6.34
CA THR A 35 -5.65 10.44 -6.70
C THR A 35 -7.01 9.92 -6.27
N ARG A 36 -7.75 10.75 -5.53
CA ARG A 36 -9.19 10.58 -5.34
C ARG A 36 -9.93 11.22 -6.50
N SER A 37 -10.80 10.47 -7.15
CA SER A 37 -11.72 10.98 -8.17
C SER A 37 -13.16 10.89 -7.67
N GLU A 38 -13.92 11.97 -7.78
CA GLU A 38 -15.34 12.03 -7.37
C GLU A 38 -16.22 12.37 -8.56
N LYS A 39 -16.99 11.40 -9.06
CA LYS A 39 -17.94 11.57 -10.16
C LYS A 39 -19.36 11.63 -9.61
N SER A 40 -20.11 12.65 -10.01
CA SER A 40 -21.53 12.77 -9.68
C SER A 40 -22.36 13.07 -10.92
N LEU A 41 -23.54 12.45 -10.97
CA LEU A 41 -24.52 12.64 -12.04
C LEU A 41 -25.82 13.19 -11.44
N ILE A 42 -26.23 14.37 -11.90
CA ILE A 42 -27.42 15.08 -11.42
C ILE A 42 -28.41 15.17 -12.57
N VAL A 43 -29.63 14.68 -12.34
CA VAL A 43 -30.73 14.67 -13.31
C VAL A 43 -31.98 15.14 -12.57
N LEU A 44 -32.69 16.13 -13.12
CA LEU A 44 -33.90 16.71 -12.50
C LEU A 44 -33.68 17.19 -11.05
N ASN A 45 -32.55 17.86 -10.79
CA ASN A 45 -32.14 18.26 -9.43
C ASN A 45 -32.01 17.10 -8.43
N LYS A 46 -32.04 15.85 -8.90
CA LYS A 46 -31.82 14.66 -8.09
C LYS A 46 -30.43 14.09 -8.40
N ARG A 47 -29.62 13.89 -7.37
CA ARG A 47 -28.32 13.19 -7.48
C ARG A 47 -28.62 11.71 -7.70
N ILE A 48 -28.34 11.20 -8.90
CA ILE A 48 -28.62 9.81 -9.27
C ILE A 48 -27.46 8.90 -8.87
N THR A 49 -26.23 9.38 -8.98
CA THR A 49 -25.05 8.57 -8.69
C THR A 49 -23.97 9.42 -8.06
N ASP A 50 -23.36 8.86 -7.02
CA ASP A 50 -22.12 9.30 -6.43
C ASP A 50 -21.12 8.15 -6.55
N ASN A 51 -20.01 8.40 -7.26
CA ASN A 51 -18.93 7.43 -7.38
C ASN A 51 -17.61 8.10 -7.02
N SER A 52 -17.13 7.82 -5.82
CA SER A 52 -15.78 8.16 -5.40
C SER A 52 -14.85 6.95 -5.55
N SER A 53 -13.68 7.15 -6.15
CA SER A 53 -12.63 6.11 -6.21
C SER A 53 -11.26 6.69 -5.91
N VAL A 54 -10.47 5.97 -5.12
CA VAL A 54 -9.09 6.30 -4.77
C VAL A 54 -8.18 5.32 -5.50
N ARG A 55 -7.30 5.84 -6.36
CA ARG A 55 -6.43 5.05 -7.23
C ARG A 55 -5.15 5.80 -7.51
N TYR A 56 -4.06 5.09 -7.69
CA TYR A 56 -2.85 5.65 -8.26
C TYR A 56 -3.09 5.99 -9.73
N GLU A 57 -2.76 7.20 -10.16
CA GLU A 57 -2.87 7.65 -11.54
C GLU A 57 -1.55 8.28 -12.00
N CYS A 58 -1.09 7.90 -13.19
CA CYS A 58 0.03 8.57 -13.85
C CYS A 58 -0.46 9.83 -14.58
N SER A 59 0.14 10.98 -14.30
CA SER A 59 -0.18 12.25 -14.96
C SER A 59 0.10 12.23 -16.47
N GLN A 60 1.15 11.50 -16.88
CA GLN A 60 1.66 11.44 -18.25
C GLN A 60 0.90 10.44 -19.12
N CYS A 61 0.90 9.15 -18.76
CA CYS A 61 0.33 8.09 -19.59
C CYS A 61 -1.07 7.62 -19.16
N LYS A 62 -1.67 8.26 -18.15
CA LYS A 62 -3.00 7.94 -17.59
C LYS A 62 -3.16 6.50 -17.11
N TRP A 63 -2.05 5.80 -16.85
CA TRP A 63 -2.07 4.50 -16.17
C TRP A 63 -2.74 4.64 -14.81
N LYS A 64 -3.57 3.67 -14.43
CA LYS A 64 -4.33 3.67 -13.18
C LYS A 64 -4.30 2.31 -12.51
N ASN A 65 -4.15 2.27 -11.19
CA ASN A 65 -4.26 1.04 -10.42
C ASN A 65 -4.76 1.31 -9.00
N GLN A 66 -5.36 0.31 -8.34
CA GLN A 66 -5.79 0.44 -6.95
C GLN A 66 -4.61 0.44 -5.98
N MET A 67 -3.55 -0.30 -6.30
CA MET A 67 -2.33 -0.37 -5.50
C MET A 67 -1.14 0.18 -6.28
N LEU A 68 -0.18 0.77 -5.56
CA LEU A 68 1.10 1.18 -6.11
C LEU A 68 1.82 -0.11 -6.55
N PRO A 69 2.41 -0.15 -7.76
CA PRO A 69 3.25 -1.27 -8.13
C PRO A 69 4.46 -1.29 -7.19
N TYR A 70 4.61 -2.36 -6.42
CA TYR A 70 5.81 -2.60 -5.64
C TYR A 70 6.99 -2.83 -6.59
N ASP A 71 8.05 -2.04 -6.47
CA ASP A 71 9.34 -2.43 -7.01
C ASP A 71 9.85 -3.60 -6.16
N GLY A 72 9.90 -4.81 -6.75
CA GLY A 72 10.20 -6.06 -6.03
C GLY A 72 11.57 -6.11 -5.32
N ARG A 73 12.38 -5.05 -5.42
CA ARG A 73 13.64 -4.90 -4.67
C ARG A 73 13.42 -4.47 -3.23
N GLU A 74 12.52 -3.52 -2.97
CA GLU A 74 12.23 -3.07 -1.60
C GLU A 74 11.51 -4.15 -0.78
N SER A 75 10.68 -4.97 -1.43
CA SER A 75 10.01 -6.09 -0.77
C SER A 75 10.99 -7.17 -0.32
N ALA A 76 12.02 -7.48 -1.11
CA ALA A 76 13.00 -8.52 -0.75
C ALA A 76 13.88 -8.09 0.44
N GLU A 77 14.23 -6.81 0.52
CA GLU A 77 14.98 -6.26 1.65
C GLU A 77 14.10 -6.19 2.91
N LEU A 78 12.85 -5.71 2.79
CA LEU A 78 11.91 -5.68 3.91
C LEU A 78 11.58 -7.08 4.42
N ASP A 79 11.38 -8.06 3.53
CA ASP A 79 11.11 -9.44 3.89
C ASP A 79 12.29 -10.09 4.62
N ARG A 80 13.53 -9.76 4.21
CA ARG A 80 14.74 -10.16 4.92
C ARG A 80 14.81 -9.57 6.33
N TYR A 81 14.52 -8.28 6.49
CA TYR A 81 14.49 -7.63 7.82
C TYR A 81 13.41 -8.20 8.74
N LEU A 82 12.20 -8.46 8.21
CA LEU A 82 11.11 -9.07 8.97
C LEU A 82 11.43 -10.53 9.33
N SER A 83 12.12 -11.25 8.45
CA SER A 83 12.55 -12.64 8.68
C SER A 83 13.68 -12.73 9.71
N GLU A 84 14.68 -11.83 9.66
CA GLU A 84 15.79 -11.78 10.63
C GLU A 84 15.30 -11.41 12.04
N ASN A 85 14.18 -10.68 12.19
CA ASN A 85 13.63 -10.32 13.50
C ASN A 85 12.61 -11.35 14.05
N SER A 86 12.37 -12.46 13.34
CA SER A 86 11.35 -13.45 13.74
C SER A 86 11.94 -14.75 14.32
N THR A 87 13.27 -14.85 14.46
CA THR A 87 13.97 -16.07 14.92
C THR A 87 14.69 -15.96 16.27
N ASP A 88 14.65 -14.81 16.94
CA ASP A 88 15.32 -14.67 18.22
C ASP A 88 14.32 -14.17 19.29
N ASP A 89 14.26 -14.95 20.37
CA ASP A 89 13.50 -14.74 21.62
C ASP A 89 12.05 -15.27 21.67
N PHE A 90 11.90 -16.59 21.83
CA PHE A 90 11.24 -17.20 23.01
C PHE A 90 11.68 -18.67 23.17
N PHE A 91 12.98 -18.89 23.38
CA PHE A 91 13.51 -20.14 23.92
C PHE A 91 14.44 -19.79 25.09
N PHE A 92 13.86 -19.44 26.23
CA PHE A 92 14.60 -19.22 27.47
C PHE A 92 13.96 -19.99 28.62
N GLY A 93 14.63 -21.07 29.04
CA GLY A 93 14.63 -21.53 30.43
C GLY A 93 13.71 -22.68 30.80
N GLU A 94 13.84 -23.85 30.16
CA GLU A 94 13.44 -25.11 30.81
C GLU A 94 14.39 -25.38 31.99
N ALA A 95 13.84 -25.31 33.20
CA ALA A 95 14.53 -25.62 34.43
C ALA A 95 14.84 -27.13 34.47
N SER A 96 16.11 -27.51 34.32
CA SER A 96 16.61 -28.85 34.71
C SER A 96 18.12 -28.83 34.93
N THR A 97 18.48 -28.75 36.22
CA THR A 97 19.54 -29.49 36.93
C THR A 97 20.90 -29.70 36.23
N PRO A 98 22.04 -29.24 36.81
CA PRO A 98 23.36 -29.52 36.27
C PRO A 98 23.74 -31.01 36.43
N PRO A 99 24.45 -31.63 35.46
CA PRO A 99 25.06 -32.94 35.65
C PRO A 99 26.33 -32.82 36.50
N SER A 100 26.30 -33.34 37.72
CA SER A 100 27.50 -33.57 38.53
C SER A 100 28.33 -34.69 37.88
N SER A 101 29.41 -34.33 37.18
CA SER A 101 30.43 -35.26 36.71
C SER A 101 31.38 -35.66 37.84
N SER A 102 31.53 -36.97 38.02
CA SER A 102 32.37 -37.65 39.00
C SER A 102 33.86 -37.61 38.65
N SER A 103 34.75 -37.63 39.66
CA SER A 103 36.16 -38.05 39.52
C SER A 103 36.73 -38.46 40.88
N SER A 104 37.15 -39.72 40.97
CA SER A 104 37.86 -40.36 42.08
C SER A 104 39.37 -40.07 42.04
N ALA A 105 39.99 -39.87 43.21
CA ALA A 105 41.44 -40.02 43.40
C ALA A 105 41.76 -40.30 44.89
N SER A 106 42.34 -41.47 45.15
CA SER A 106 42.84 -41.95 46.45
C SER A 106 44.16 -41.28 46.85
N PRO A 107 44.57 -41.41 48.12
CA PRO A 107 45.93 -41.79 48.49
C PRO A 107 46.03 -43.25 48.96
#